data_AF-A0A365QZ92-F1
#
_entry.id   AF-A0A365QZ92-F1
#
_cell.length_a   1.000
_cell.length_b   1.000
_cell.length_c   1.000
_cell.angle_alpha   90.00
_cell.angle_beta   90.00
_cell.angle_gamma   90.00
#
_symmetry.space_group_name_H-M   'P 1'
#
loop_
_entity.id
_entity.type
_entity.pdbx_description
1 polymer ?
#
loop_
_entity_poly.entity_id
_entity_poly.type
_entity_poly.pdbx_seq_one_letter_code
_entity_poly.pdbx_strand_id
1 'polypeptide(L)'
;MTDSKHHPSLEKLKLYVETFGWRCLSDTWAGYHTRYVFECGRGHRFERHATPLLYRAGKQPVCAECEDEAIRESWLAKVAGQGGELVRGTFTGLLEYYRLRCAEGHEWETQGRKISEGSWCPSCAHEASARRNLLSDGLKRLRAAARAHGGRCLATAYTGARSYYPVECVKGHRWEAEGGEILRGTWCLRCARSASQTDANGLTRLQAAAQSHGGVCLSTEYVGQAGKYRFRCREGHEWMVTGQLVLQGRWCRRCAADRRRLSIEEMRETAAQRGGACLSDTYVGKEHKLTWQCHRGHIWQARAGSVRQGSWCPSCAILDRIRAKNNWKRSRYEGAGKLDD
;
A
#
# COMPACT_ATOMS: atom_id res chain seq x y z
N MET A 1 53.24 -39.89 52.08
CA MET A 1 51.85 -39.53 52.40
C MET A 1 51.87 -38.10 52.93
N THR A 2 51.72 -37.12 52.06
CA THR A 2 51.65 -35.71 52.48
C THR A 2 50.33 -35.49 53.21
N ASP A 3 50.43 -34.99 54.45
CA ASP A 3 49.29 -34.62 55.29
C ASP A 3 48.36 -33.67 54.50
N SER A 4 47.13 -34.12 54.24
CA SER A 4 46.15 -33.39 53.45
C SER A 4 45.77 -32.03 54.06
N LYS A 5 46.10 -31.78 55.33
CA LYS A 5 45.90 -30.48 56.00
C LYS A 5 46.98 -29.43 55.68
N HIS A 6 48.20 -29.86 55.34
CA HIS A 6 49.36 -29.00 55.06
C HIS A 6 49.86 -29.14 53.61
N HIS A 7 48.94 -29.33 52.66
CA HIS A 7 49.31 -29.50 51.27
C HIS A 7 49.70 -28.13 50.64
N PRO A 8 50.85 -28.01 49.95
CA PRO A 8 51.33 -26.73 49.39
C PRO A 8 50.32 -26.03 48.47
N SER A 9 49.51 -26.81 47.74
CA SER A 9 48.45 -26.26 46.87
C SER A 9 47.28 -25.64 47.64
N LEU A 10 46.98 -26.10 48.87
CA LEU A 10 45.95 -25.49 49.73
C LEU A 10 46.43 -24.16 50.31
N GLU A 11 47.70 -24.08 50.71
CA GLU A 11 48.32 -22.83 51.17
C GLU A 11 48.37 -21.80 50.05
N LYS A 12 48.78 -22.22 48.83
CA LYS A 12 48.76 -21.36 47.64
C LYS A 12 47.34 -20.88 47.32
N LEU A 13 46.34 -21.74 47.47
CA LEU A 13 44.93 -21.38 47.27
C LEU A 13 44.47 -20.34 48.31
N LYS A 14 44.78 -20.55 49.60
CA LYS A 14 44.46 -19.62 50.70
C LYS A 14 45.07 -18.24 50.47
N LEU A 15 46.39 -18.18 50.22
CA LEU A 15 47.10 -16.93 49.97
C LEU A 15 46.53 -16.19 48.74
N TYR A 16 46.20 -16.92 47.67
CA TYR A 16 45.67 -16.32 46.45
C TYR A 16 44.26 -15.74 46.65
N VAL A 17 43.35 -16.44 47.33
CA VAL A 17 41.98 -15.93 47.55
C VAL A 17 41.93 -14.77 48.56
N GLU A 18 42.89 -14.68 49.48
CA GLU A 18 43.05 -13.53 50.39
C GLU A 18 43.34 -12.23 49.62
N THR A 19 44.05 -12.29 48.48
CA THR A 19 44.26 -11.11 47.63
C THR A 19 42.96 -10.51 47.06
N PHE A 20 41.86 -11.27 47.11
CA PHE A 20 40.51 -10.85 46.70
C PHE A 20 39.59 -10.52 47.89
N GLY A 21 40.13 -10.55 49.11
CA GLY A 21 39.36 -10.37 50.34
C GLY A 21 38.43 -11.56 50.63
N TRP A 22 38.81 -12.77 50.20
CA TRP A 22 38.07 -14.00 50.52
C TRP A 22 38.83 -14.84 51.54
N ARG A 23 38.08 -15.53 52.39
CA ARG A 23 38.57 -16.50 53.35
C ARG A 23 38.21 -17.91 52.90
N CYS A 24 39.19 -18.79 52.73
CA CYS A 24 38.94 -20.21 52.50
C CYS A 24 38.54 -20.88 53.82
N LEU A 25 37.36 -21.50 53.86
CA LEU A 25 36.84 -22.21 55.03
C LEU A 25 37.19 -23.71 55.02
N SER A 26 37.61 -24.23 53.87
CA SER A 26 38.05 -25.62 53.76
C SER A 26 39.45 -25.82 54.37
N ASP A 27 39.60 -26.85 55.18
CA ASP A 27 40.79 -27.15 55.98
C ASP A 27 41.67 -28.27 55.40
N THR A 28 41.17 -28.98 54.39
CA THR A 28 41.80 -30.17 53.81
C THR A 28 41.88 -30.07 52.28
N TRP A 29 43.03 -30.46 51.72
CA TRP A 29 43.23 -30.55 50.28
C TRP A 29 42.69 -31.87 49.74
N ALA A 30 41.68 -31.78 48.88
CA ALA A 30 41.00 -32.92 48.28
C ALA A 30 41.20 -33.00 46.74
N GLY A 31 42.17 -32.25 46.20
CA GLY A 31 42.50 -32.24 44.77
C GLY A 31 42.02 -30.98 44.02
N TYR A 32 42.46 -30.86 42.76
CA TYR A 32 42.28 -29.65 41.94
C TYR A 32 40.85 -29.45 41.43
N HIS A 33 40.15 -30.54 41.13
CA HIS A 33 38.77 -30.53 40.63
C HIS A 33 37.73 -30.58 41.75
N THR A 34 38.13 -30.48 43.01
CA THR A 34 37.22 -30.49 44.16
C THR A 34 36.75 -29.07 44.46
N ARG A 35 35.53 -28.96 45.01
CA ARG A 35 34.94 -27.69 45.43
C ARG A 35 35.41 -27.37 46.85
N TYR A 36 35.87 -26.14 47.03
CA TYR A 36 36.25 -25.59 48.31
C TYR A 36 35.27 -24.48 48.68
N VAL A 37 35.02 -24.32 49.98
CA VAL A 37 34.09 -23.32 50.52
C VAL A 37 34.86 -22.05 50.83
N PHE A 38 34.35 -20.92 50.36
CA PHE A 38 34.93 -19.60 50.55
C PHE A 38 33.89 -18.65 51.16
N GLU A 39 34.37 -17.63 51.85
CA GLU A 39 33.57 -16.54 52.40
C GLU A 39 34.18 -15.22 51.98
N CYS A 40 33.40 -14.32 51.36
CA CYS A 40 33.91 -13.00 50.99
C CYS A 40 33.93 -12.03 52.19
N GLY A 41 34.58 -10.87 52.04
CA GLY A 41 34.61 -9.82 53.06
C GLY A 41 33.26 -9.24 53.49
N ARG A 42 32.18 -9.47 52.72
CA ARG A 42 30.79 -9.12 53.10
C ARG A 42 30.03 -10.28 53.78
N GLY A 43 30.66 -11.45 53.96
CA GLY A 43 30.07 -12.60 54.65
C GLY A 43 29.32 -13.60 53.76
N HIS A 44 29.23 -13.39 52.44
CA HIS A 44 28.62 -14.36 51.52
C HIS A 44 29.48 -15.62 51.40
N ARG A 45 28.83 -16.79 51.49
CA ARG A 45 29.46 -18.11 51.43
C ARG A 45 29.15 -18.81 50.12
N PHE A 46 30.19 -19.26 49.44
CA PHE A 46 30.04 -19.92 48.14
C PHE A 46 31.14 -20.95 47.89
N GLU A 47 30.89 -21.81 46.90
CA GLU A 47 31.80 -22.89 46.55
C GLU A 47 32.42 -22.70 45.16
N ARG A 48 33.72 -22.96 45.03
CA ARG A 48 34.44 -22.93 43.74
C ARG A 48 35.48 -24.05 43.67
N HIS A 49 35.81 -24.46 42.45
CA HIS A 49 36.90 -25.40 42.20
C HIS A 49 38.27 -24.70 42.33
N ALA A 50 39.31 -25.43 42.74
CA ALA A 50 40.65 -24.87 42.90
C ALA A 50 41.36 -24.58 41.55
N THR A 51 41.15 -25.40 40.52
CA THR A 51 41.84 -25.25 39.22
C THR A 51 41.64 -23.87 38.56
N PRO A 52 40.41 -23.33 38.43
CA PRO A 52 40.21 -22.04 37.78
C PRO A 52 40.79 -20.85 38.58
N LEU A 53 40.93 -20.99 39.90
CA LEU A 53 41.53 -19.96 40.75
C LEU A 53 43.05 -19.96 40.59
N LEU A 54 43.68 -21.14 40.60
CA LEU A 54 45.14 -21.26 40.59
C LEU A 54 45.80 -21.09 39.22
N TYR A 55 45.09 -21.41 38.12
CA TYR A 55 45.72 -21.55 36.80
C TYR A 55 45.04 -20.78 35.66
N ARG A 56 43.89 -20.14 35.90
CA ARG A 56 43.21 -19.36 34.85
C ARG A 56 43.66 -17.90 34.88
N ALA A 57 44.46 -17.50 33.89
CA ALA A 57 44.72 -16.09 33.60
C ALA A 57 43.48 -15.50 32.91
N GLY A 58 42.58 -14.88 33.68
CA GLY A 58 41.33 -14.30 33.19
C GLY A 58 40.82 -13.19 34.11
N LYS A 59 39.56 -12.76 33.90
CA LYS A 59 38.91 -11.75 34.74
C LYS A 59 38.92 -12.20 36.21
N GLN A 60 39.32 -11.29 37.11
CA GLN A 60 39.43 -11.56 38.54
C GLN A 60 38.11 -12.15 39.07
N PRO A 61 38.17 -13.28 39.80
CA PRO A 61 36.96 -13.93 40.29
C PRO A 61 36.29 -13.04 41.34
N VAL A 62 35.02 -12.72 41.13
CA VAL A 62 34.20 -11.92 42.05
C VAL A 62 33.15 -12.79 42.72
N CYS A 63 32.72 -12.36 43.91
CA CYS A 63 31.62 -13.00 44.61
C CYS A 63 30.33 -12.65 43.86
N ALA A 64 29.60 -13.65 43.37
CA ALA A 64 28.40 -13.45 42.55
C ALA A 64 27.34 -12.64 43.31
N GLU A 65 27.11 -12.95 44.59
CA GLU A 65 26.16 -12.20 45.42
C GLU A 65 26.57 -10.74 45.61
N CYS A 66 27.86 -10.45 45.79
CA CYS A 66 28.36 -9.07 45.87
C CYS A 66 28.22 -8.34 44.53
N GLU A 67 28.44 -9.04 43.41
CA GLU A 67 28.29 -8.48 42.06
C GLU A 67 26.82 -8.16 41.78
N ASP A 68 25.90 -9.07 42.10
CA ASP A 68 24.45 -8.87 41.97
C ASP A 68 23.95 -7.73 42.87
N GLU A 69 24.44 -7.64 44.11
CA GLU A 69 24.13 -6.54 45.02
C GLU A 69 24.64 -5.19 44.47
N ALA A 70 25.87 -5.13 43.97
CA ALA A 70 26.43 -3.91 43.39
C ALA A 70 25.67 -3.48 42.13
N ILE A 71 25.25 -4.43 41.28
CA ILE A 71 24.41 -4.16 40.11
C ILE A 71 23.06 -3.59 40.56
N ARG A 72 22.44 -4.19 41.59
CA ARG A 72 21.17 -3.74 42.17
C ARG A 72 21.25 -2.32 42.73
N GLU A 73 22.27 -2.05 43.54
CA GLU A 73 22.50 -0.72 44.13
C GLU A 73 22.74 0.34 43.05
N SER A 74 23.59 0.04 42.07
CA SER A 74 23.87 0.93 40.94
C SER A 74 22.62 1.21 40.11
N TRP A 75 21.81 0.19 39.84
CA TRP A 75 20.57 0.33 39.10
C TRP A 75 19.55 1.19 39.84
N LEU A 76 19.33 0.92 41.14
CA LEU A 76 18.43 1.71 41.98
C LEU A 76 18.90 3.16 42.12
N ALA A 77 20.21 3.38 42.29
CA ALA A 77 20.79 4.73 42.34
C ALA A 77 20.56 5.49 41.02
N LYS A 78 20.67 4.80 39.87
CA LYS A 78 20.39 5.39 38.56
C LYS A 78 18.92 5.76 38.38
N VAL A 79 18.02 4.91 38.86
CA VAL A 79 16.57 5.18 38.86
C VAL A 79 16.26 6.40 39.74
N ALA A 80 16.76 6.42 40.97
CA ALA A 80 16.58 7.53 41.90
C ALA A 80 17.21 8.85 41.41
N GLY A 81 18.41 8.79 40.81
CA GLY A 81 19.12 9.96 40.28
C GLY A 81 18.41 10.63 39.09
N GLN A 82 17.52 9.90 38.41
CA GLN A 82 16.65 10.45 37.36
C GLN A 82 15.25 10.85 37.91
N GLY A 83 15.11 10.90 39.24
CA GLY A 83 13.85 11.22 39.92
C GLY A 83 12.77 10.16 39.72
N GLY A 84 13.15 8.93 39.39
CA GLY A 84 12.20 7.84 39.20
C GLY A 84 12.14 6.90 40.39
N GLU A 85 11.08 6.11 40.42
CA GLU A 85 10.85 5.07 41.43
C GLU A 85 10.33 3.78 40.78
N LEU A 86 10.60 2.67 41.45
CA LEU A 86 10.07 1.36 41.10
C LEU A 86 8.66 1.21 41.69
N VAL A 87 7.65 1.12 40.83
CA VAL A 87 6.23 1.14 41.26
C VAL A 87 5.87 -0.13 42.05
N ARG A 88 6.40 -1.29 41.66
CA ARG A 88 6.17 -2.56 42.34
C ARG A 88 7.29 -3.56 42.09
N GLY A 89 7.65 -4.31 43.13
CA GLY A 89 8.61 -5.41 43.09
C GLY A 89 10.00 -5.02 43.58
N THR A 90 10.91 -5.98 43.54
CA THR A 90 12.34 -5.80 43.85
C THR A 90 13.15 -6.05 42.59
N PHE A 91 14.29 -5.38 42.44
CA PHE A 91 15.21 -5.68 41.35
C PHE A 91 15.80 -7.09 41.54
N THR A 92 15.66 -7.92 40.51
CA THR A 92 16.05 -9.33 40.44
C THR A 92 17.11 -9.61 39.39
N GLY A 93 17.35 -8.69 38.45
CA GLY A 93 18.36 -8.82 37.41
C GLY A 93 18.14 -7.90 36.22
N LEU A 94 19.15 -7.75 35.36
CA LEU A 94 19.09 -6.81 34.24
C LEU A 94 18.20 -7.25 33.07
N LEU A 95 17.89 -8.54 32.95
CA LEU A 95 17.09 -9.07 31.83
C LEU A 95 15.57 -9.00 32.09
N GLU A 96 15.18 -8.79 33.33
CA GLU A 96 13.78 -8.72 33.75
C GLU A 96 13.16 -7.36 33.46
N TYR A 97 11.82 -7.35 33.36
CA TYR A 97 11.02 -6.16 33.14
C TYR A 97 10.55 -5.56 34.45
N TYR A 98 10.61 -4.23 34.52
CA TYR A 98 10.22 -3.45 35.69
C TYR A 98 9.30 -2.31 35.29
N ARG A 99 8.28 -2.06 36.11
CA ARG A 99 7.39 -0.92 35.99
C ARG A 99 7.94 0.25 36.80
N LEU A 100 8.35 1.30 36.10
CA LEU A 100 8.95 2.50 36.67
C LEU A 100 7.99 3.67 36.56
N ARG A 101 8.10 4.61 37.50
CA ARG A 101 7.46 5.92 37.46
C ARG A 101 8.54 7.00 37.48
N CYS A 102 8.42 8.03 36.64
CA CYS A 102 9.35 9.17 36.65
C CYS A 102 8.81 10.32 37.52
N ALA A 103 9.61 11.37 37.70
CA ALA A 103 9.25 12.57 38.46
C ALA A 103 7.98 13.27 37.94
N GLU A 104 7.75 13.21 36.61
CA GLU A 104 6.54 13.78 35.97
C GLU A 104 5.31 12.85 36.11
N GLY A 105 5.42 11.74 36.84
CA GLY A 105 4.32 10.81 37.09
C GLY A 105 4.05 9.80 35.97
N HIS A 106 4.81 9.82 34.87
CA HIS A 106 4.65 8.83 33.81
C HIS A 106 5.09 7.45 34.28
N GLU A 107 4.23 6.45 34.11
CA GLU A 107 4.52 5.05 34.36
C GLU A 107 4.79 4.29 33.06
N TRP A 108 5.85 3.50 33.01
CA TRP A 108 6.18 2.64 31.86
C TRP A 108 6.88 1.36 32.29
N GLU A 109 6.86 0.37 31.41
CA GLU A 109 7.57 -0.90 31.60
C GLU A 109 8.81 -0.97 30.72
N THR A 110 9.93 -1.42 31.29
CA THR A 110 11.19 -1.60 30.56
C THR A 110 12.08 -2.64 31.21
N GLN A 111 13.01 -3.19 30.43
CA GLN A 111 14.04 -4.08 30.96
C GLN A 111 15.06 -3.32 31.83
N GLY A 112 15.55 -3.97 32.89
CA GLY A 112 16.59 -3.42 33.77
C GLY A 112 17.83 -2.96 33.01
N ARG A 113 18.27 -3.75 32.01
CA ARG A 113 19.41 -3.48 31.14
C ARG A 113 19.29 -2.14 30.41
N LYS A 114 18.10 -1.79 29.89
CA LYS A 114 17.88 -0.55 29.14
C LYS A 114 18.11 0.68 30.01
N ILE A 115 17.70 0.62 31.27
CA ILE A 115 17.98 1.67 32.26
C ILE A 115 19.48 1.76 32.54
N SER A 116 20.15 0.62 32.74
CA SER A 116 21.62 0.58 32.90
C SER A 116 22.35 1.17 31.70
N GLU A 117 21.86 0.95 30.47
CA GLU A 117 22.41 1.51 29.24
C GLU A 117 22.05 2.99 29.01
N GLY A 118 21.16 3.57 29.83
CA GLY A 118 20.82 5.00 29.80
C GLY A 118 19.51 5.37 29.12
N SER A 119 18.71 4.37 28.71
CA SER A 119 17.33 4.63 28.29
C SER A 119 16.47 5.02 29.49
N TRP A 120 15.54 5.94 29.29
CA TRP A 120 14.67 6.45 30.35
C TRP A 120 13.21 6.61 29.86
N CYS A 121 12.39 7.35 30.62
CA CYS A 121 10.98 7.60 30.36
C CYS A 121 10.69 8.00 28.89
N PRO A 122 9.98 7.16 28.12
CA PRO A 122 9.65 7.45 26.73
C PRO A 122 8.77 8.69 26.55
N SER A 123 7.81 8.92 27.47
CA SER A 123 6.92 10.09 27.43
C SER A 123 7.71 11.38 27.61
N CYS A 124 8.56 11.46 28.63
CA CYS A 124 9.44 12.62 28.83
C CYS A 124 10.39 12.84 27.64
N ALA A 125 10.94 11.76 27.08
CA ALA A 125 11.79 11.86 25.89
C ALA A 125 11.02 12.37 24.67
N HIS A 126 9.77 11.91 24.48
CA HIS A 126 8.89 12.37 23.41
C HIS A 126 8.54 13.85 23.57
N GLU A 127 8.16 14.27 24.78
CA GLU A 127 7.87 15.67 25.07
C GLU A 127 9.09 16.58 24.88
N ALA A 128 10.26 16.17 25.37
CA ALA A 128 11.50 16.91 25.17
C ALA A 128 11.85 17.02 23.68
N SER A 129 11.64 15.95 22.91
CA SER A 129 11.80 15.95 21.46
C SER A 129 10.80 16.90 20.78
N ALA A 130 9.51 16.84 21.17
CA ALA A 130 8.48 17.72 20.65
C ALA A 130 8.83 19.20 20.93
N ARG A 131 9.30 19.53 22.14
CA ARG A 131 9.77 20.86 22.53
C ARG A 131 10.99 21.32 21.71
N ARG A 132 11.97 20.45 21.46
CA ARG A 132 13.12 20.78 20.58
C ARG A 132 12.72 21.00 19.12
N ASN A 133 11.72 20.25 18.64
CA ASN A 133 11.23 20.34 17.26
C ASN A 133 10.18 21.45 17.06
N LEU A 134 9.73 22.10 18.14
CA LEU A 134 8.88 23.29 18.07
C LEU A 134 9.72 24.46 17.55
N LEU A 135 9.42 24.85 16.31
CA LEU A 135 9.92 26.10 15.73
C LEU A 135 9.43 27.28 16.57
N SER A 136 10.35 28.03 17.16
CA SER A 136 10.06 29.24 17.94
C SER A 136 9.34 30.30 17.10
N ASP A 137 9.55 30.31 15.79
CA ASP A 137 8.90 31.17 14.82
C ASP A 137 7.79 30.47 14.01
N GLY A 138 7.34 29.29 14.45
CA GLY A 138 6.43 28.41 13.69
C GLY A 138 5.13 29.09 13.27
N LEU A 139 4.49 29.86 14.16
CA LEU A 139 3.26 30.59 13.82
C LEU A 139 3.51 31.69 12.76
N LYS A 140 4.65 32.39 12.85
CA LYS A 140 5.05 33.41 11.88
C LYS A 140 5.26 32.79 10.50
N ARG A 141 5.91 31.63 10.45
CA ARG A 141 6.14 30.84 9.22
C ARG A 141 4.84 30.32 8.62
N LEU A 142 3.93 29.76 9.43
CA LEU A 142 2.61 29.32 8.95
C LEU A 142 1.81 30.48 8.34
N ARG A 143 1.78 31.64 9.01
CA ARG A 143 1.10 32.83 8.48
C ARG A 143 1.78 33.37 7.21
N ALA A 144 3.10 33.30 7.11
CA ALA A 144 3.83 33.68 5.90
C ALA A 144 3.52 32.73 4.73
N ALA A 145 3.58 31.41 4.95
CA ALA A 145 3.23 30.41 3.95
C ALA A 145 1.78 30.55 3.47
N ALA A 146 0.85 30.76 4.41
CA ALA A 146 -0.55 31.03 4.07
C ALA A 146 -0.71 32.24 3.15
N ARG A 147 -0.03 33.35 3.47
CA ARG A 147 -0.06 34.56 2.65
C ARG A 147 0.57 34.35 1.27
N ALA A 148 1.66 33.59 1.19
CA ALA A 148 2.31 33.26 -0.09
C ALA A 148 1.35 32.52 -1.04
N HIS A 149 0.41 31.73 -0.51
CA HIS A 149 -0.63 31.06 -1.31
C HIS A 149 -1.94 31.83 -1.43
N GLY A 150 -1.92 33.14 -1.16
CA GLY A 150 -3.11 33.99 -1.25
C GLY A 150 -4.18 33.59 -0.25
N GLY A 151 -3.80 33.26 0.99
CA GLY A 151 -4.74 32.95 2.05
C GLY A 151 -4.24 33.39 3.43
N ARG A 152 -4.92 32.95 4.48
CA ARG A 152 -4.57 33.25 5.87
C ARG A 152 -4.67 32.02 6.74
N CYS A 153 -3.74 31.92 7.69
CA CYS A 153 -3.82 30.99 8.80
C CYS A 153 -4.56 31.68 9.96
N LEU A 154 -5.63 31.05 10.44
CA LEU A 154 -6.51 31.55 11.50
C LEU A 154 -6.02 31.15 12.90
N ALA A 155 -4.94 30.36 12.99
CA ALA A 155 -4.38 29.94 14.26
C ALA A 155 -3.82 31.10 15.08
N THR A 156 -3.99 31.02 16.40
CA THR A 156 -3.47 31.97 17.39
C THR A 156 -2.18 31.49 18.06
N ALA A 157 -1.91 30.18 18.04
CA ALA A 157 -0.73 29.55 18.60
C ALA A 157 -0.18 28.47 17.66
N TYR A 158 1.11 28.15 17.80
CA TYR A 158 1.77 27.04 17.11
C TYR A 158 2.11 25.94 18.11
N THR A 159 1.55 24.76 17.91
CA THR A 159 1.69 23.59 18.78
C THR A 159 2.59 22.50 18.19
N GLY A 160 3.13 22.73 16.99
CA GLY A 160 4.05 21.83 16.30
C GLY A 160 3.70 21.59 14.84
N ALA A 161 4.63 21.00 14.09
CA ALA A 161 4.48 20.79 12.65
C ALA A 161 3.38 19.76 12.33
N ARG A 162 3.17 18.77 13.20
CA ARG A 162 2.15 17.72 13.01
C ARG A 162 0.74 18.10 13.50
N SER A 163 0.59 19.28 14.09
CA SER A 163 -0.72 19.78 14.52
C SER A 163 -1.50 20.33 13.34
N TYR A 164 -2.82 20.33 13.47
CA TYR A 164 -3.74 20.87 12.47
C TYR A 164 -4.06 22.33 12.78
N TYR A 165 -4.08 23.16 11.74
CA TYR A 165 -4.32 24.59 11.85
C TYR A 165 -5.44 25.01 10.91
N PRO A 166 -6.39 25.85 11.38
CA PRO A 166 -7.43 26.40 10.54
C PRO A 166 -6.84 27.41 9.56
N VAL A 167 -7.17 27.24 8.28
CA VAL A 167 -6.68 28.07 7.18
C VAL A 167 -7.82 28.42 6.22
N GLU A 168 -7.66 29.56 5.54
CA GLU A 168 -8.64 30.11 4.60
C GLU A 168 -7.94 30.63 3.34
N CYS A 169 -8.42 30.28 2.15
CA CYS A 169 -7.87 30.80 0.89
C CYS A 169 -8.61 32.06 0.40
N VAL A 170 -8.05 32.75 -0.60
CA VAL A 170 -8.67 33.96 -1.22
C VAL A 170 -10.08 33.73 -1.74
N LYS A 171 -10.41 32.50 -2.18
CA LYS A 171 -11.77 32.14 -2.63
C LYS A 171 -12.75 31.85 -1.48
N GLY A 172 -12.34 32.06 -0.23
CA GLY A 172 -13.16 31.84 0.96
C GLY A 172 -13.30 30.38 1.41
N HIS A 173 -12.60 29.43 0.79
CA HIS A 173 -12.59 28.06 1.28
C HIS A 173 -11.86 27.98 2.62
N ARG A 174 -12.49 27.36 3.62
CA ARG A 174 -11.92 27.10 4.95
C ARG A 174 -11.70 25.61 5.15
N TRP A 175 -10.56 25.24 5.73
CA TRP A 175 -10.22 23.86 6.07
C TRP A 175 -9.18 23.81 7.19
N GLU A 176 -8.95 22.62 7.73
CA GLU A 176 -7.86 22.34 8.66
C GLU A 176 -6.74 21.62 7.92
N ALA A 177 -5.50 22.07 8.11
CA ALA A 177 -4.32 21.48 7.47
C ALA A 177 -3.17 21.29 8.47
N GLU A 178 -2.40 20.23 8.28
CA GLU A 178 -1.21 19.96 9.08
C GLU A 178 -0.16 21.08 8.87
N GLY A 179 0.45 21.57 9.95
CA GLY A 179 1.41 22.67 9.89
C GLY A 179 2.58 22.40 8.94
N GLY A 180 3.12 21.18 8.95
CA GLY A 180 4.19 20.75 8.05
C GLY A 180 3.77 20.70 6.58
N GLU A 181 2.49 20.49 6.27
CA GLU A 181 1.96 20.56 4.90
C GLU A 181 1.87 21.99 4.40
N ILE A 182 1.34 22.88 5.24
CA ILE A 182 1.28 24.32 4.96
C ILE A 182 2.69 24.86 4.69
N LEU A 183 3.66 24.49 5.53
CA LEU A 183 5.06 24.92 5.37
C LEU A 183 5.75 24.35 4.13
N ARG A 184 5.34 23.16 3.65
CA ARG A 184 5.84 22.55 2.40
C ARG A 184 5.18 23.12 1.14
N GLY A 185 4.10 23.89 1.29
CA GLY A 185 3.40 24.55 0.18
C GLY A 185 2.12 23.86 -0.29
N THR A 186 1.62 22.85 0.43
CA THR A 186 0.27 22.32 0.19
C THR A 186 -0.75 23.30 0.75
N TRP A 187 -1.66 23.79 -0.09
CA TRP A 187 -2.63 24.82 0.30
C TRP A 187 -4.08 24.37 0.09
N CYS A 188 -4.80 24.94 -0.88
CA CYS A 188 -6.22 24.71 -1.05
C CYS A 188 -6.51 23.66 -2.14
N LEU A 189 -6.89 22.45 -1.75
CA LEU A 189 -7.25 21.37 -2.69
C LEU A 189 -8.40 21.74 -3.63
N ARG A 190 -9.40 22.50 -3.13
CA ARG A 190 -10.52 22.99 -3.96
C ARG A 190 -10.03 23.94 -5.07
N CYS A 191 -9.10 24.84 -4.76
CA CYS A 191 -8.50 25.73 -5.76
C CYS A 191 -7.59 24.95 -6.71
N ALA A 192 -6.78 24.01 -6.21
CA ALA A 192 -5.93 23.15 -7.03
C ALA A 192 -6.75 22.31 -8.03
N ARG A 193 -7.86 21.71 -7.58
CA ARG A 193 -8.80 20.98 -8.44
C ARG A 193 -9.49 21.88 -9.47
N SER A 194 -9.81 23.12 -9.11
CA SER A 194 -10.40 24.08 -10.04
C SER A 194 -9.40 24.48 -11.12
N ALA A 195 -8.15 24.77 -10.74
CA ALA A 195 -7.08 25.11 -11.68
C ALA A 195 -6.71 23.94 -12.61
N SER A 196 -6.74 22.70 -12.11
CA SER A 196 -6.53 21.49 -12.91
C SER A 196 -7.65 21.21 -13.92
N GLN A 197 -8.83 21.82 -13.76
CA GLN A 197 -9.96 21.66 -14.68
C GLN A 197 -10.00 22.73 -15.77
N THR A 198 -9.22 23.80 -15.63
CA THR A 198 -9.10 24.89 -16.62
C THR A 198 -7.81 24.72 -17.41
N ASP A 199 -7.76 23.72 -18.29
CA ASP A 199 -6.87 23.80 -19.45
C ASP A 199 -7.37 25.00 -20.27
N ALA A 200 -6.59 26.08 -20.33
CA ALA A 200 -6.98 27.29 -21.06
C ALA A 200 -7.30 26.99 -22.54
N ASN A 201 -6.75 25.91 -23.08
CA ASN A 201 -6.98 25.45 -24.45
C ASN A 201 -8.03 24.32 -24.55
N GLY A 202 -8.68 23.96 -23.44
CA GLY A 202 -9.63 22.85 -23.37
C GLY A 202 -10.83 23.03 -24.30
N LEU A 203 -11.39 24.25 -24.35
CA LEU A 203 -12.49 24.57 -25.27
C LEU A 203 -12.03 24.52 -26.73
N THR A 204 -10.88 25.14 -27.03
CA THR A 204 -10.28 25.17 -28.36
C THR A 204 -10.06 23.77 -28.92
N ARG A 205 -9.59 22.84 -28.09
CA ARG A 205 -9.43 21.42 -28.46
C ARG A 205 -10.75 20.73 -28.77
N LEU A 206 -11.81 21.00 -27.97
CA LEU A 206 -13.14 20.45 -28.24
C LEU A 206 -13.76 21.02 -29.52
N GLN A 207 -13.53 22.31 -29.80
CA GLN A 207 -13.97 22.97 -31.03
C GLN A 207 -13.22 22.42 -32.24
N ALA A 208 -11.89 22.24 -32.15
CA ALA A 208 -11.08 21.64 -33.21
C ALA A 208 -11.49 20.19 -33.50
N ALA A 209 -11.72 19.38 -32.46
CA ALA A 209 -12.22 18.00 -32.61
C ALA A 209 -13.62 17.96 -33.24
N ALA A 210 -14.48 18.94 -32.93
CA ALA A 210 -15.78 19.06 -33.58
C ALA A 210 -15.64 19.36 -35.08
N GLN A 211 -14.78 20.32 -35.42
CA GLN A 211 -14.49 20.70 -36.80
C GLN A 211 -13.89 19.55 -37.61
N SER A 212 -12.95 18.78 -37.03
CA SER A 212 -12.34 17.63 -37.72
C SER A 212 -13.35 16.53 -38.07
N HIS A 213 -14.45 16.44 -37.33
CA HIS A 213 -15.56 15.53 -37.62
C HIS A 213 -16.69 16.17 -38.44
N GLY A 214 -16.47 17.37 -38.98
CA GLY A 214 -17.44 18.09 -39.81
C GLY A 214 -18.65 18.60 -39.02
N GLY A 215 -18.49 18.94 -37.75
CA GLY A 215 -19.55 19.56 -36.96
C GLY A 215 -19.05 20.68 -36.06
N VAL A 216 -19.89 21.11 -35.13
CA VAL A 216 -19.65 22.28 -34.29
C VAL A 216 -19.88 21.97 -32.82
N CYS A 217 -19.06 22.57 -31.96
CA CYS A 217 -19.33 22.63 -30.52
C CYS A 217 -20.20 23.86 -30.24
N LEU A 218 -21.34 23.66 -29.59
CA LEU A 218 -22.29 24.73 -29.24
C LEU A 218 -22.04 25.33 -27.85
N SER A 219 -21.10 24.77 -27.09
CA SER A 219 -20.80 25.23 -25.73
C SER A 219 -19.72 26.32 -25.75
N THR A 220 -19.90 27.35 -24.92
CA THR A 220 -19.01 28.53 -24.84
C THR A 220 -18.05 28.49 -23.66
N GLU A 221 -18.26 27.59 -22.70
CA GLU A 221 -17.46 27.49 -21.47
C GLU A 221 -16.83 26.10 -21.33
N TYR A 222 -15.60 26.04 -20.80
CA TYR A 222 -14.90 24.79 -20.50
C TYR A 222 -14.93 24.47 -19.01
N VAL A 223 -15.67 23.43 -18.65
CA VAL A 223 -15.84 22.96 -17.27
C VAL A 223 -14.98 21.70 -16.98
N GLY A 224 -13.95 21.45 -17.80
CA GLY A 224 -13.05 20.29 -17.68
C GLY A 224 -13.40 19.10 -18.60
N GLN A 225 -12.49 18.13 -18.71
CA GLN A 225 -12.66 16.99 -19.64
C GLN A 225 -13.86 16.09 -19.31
N ALA A 226 -14.19 15.95 -18.03
CA ALA A 226 -15.36 15.19 -17.56
C ALA A 226 -16.69 15.95 -17.73
N GLY A 227 -16.62 17.24 -18.08
CA GLY A 227 -17.77 18.09 -18.35
C GLY A 227 -18.60 17.62 -19.54
N LYS A 228 -19.90 17.94 -19.53
CA LYS A 228 -20.82 17.67 -20.64
C LYS A 228 -20.93 18.90 -21.53
N TYR A 229 -20.84 18.68 -22.84
CA TYR A 229 -20.88 19.74 -23.86
C TYR A 229 -21.91 19.39 -24.94
N ARG A 230 -22.54 20.41 -25.52
CA ARG A 230 -23.46 20.30 -26.67
C ARG A 230 -22.67 20.34 -27.97
N PHE A 231 -22.95 19.40 -28.87
CA PHE A 231 -22.38 19.33 -30.21
C PHE A 231 -23.47 19.17 -31.27
N ARG A 232 -23.18 19.60 -32.50
CA ARG A 232 -24.02 19.41 -33.69
C ARG A 232 -23.18 18.84 -34.84
N CYS A 233 -23.60 17.77 -35.49
CA CYS A 233 -22.91 17.23 -36.68
C CYS A 233 -23.38 17.91 -37.98
N ARG A 234 -22.69 17.61 -39.10
CA ARG A 234 -23.08 18.06 -40.46
C ARG A 234 -24.54 17.73 -40.82
N GLU A 235 -25.00 16.55 -40.45
CA GLU A 235 -26.38 16.08 -40.67
C GLU A 235 -27.41 16.75 -39.72
N GLY A 236 -27.01 17.74 -38.93
CA GLY A 236 -27.90 18.50 -38.05
C GLY A 236 -28.23 17.83 -36.72
N HIS A 237 -27.71 16.63 -36.42
CA HIS A 237 -27.96 15.97 -35.13
C HIS A 237 -27.31 16.75 -33.99
N GLU A 238 -28.10 17.08 -32.96
CA GLU A 238 -27.60 17.66 -31.72
C GLU A 238 -27.57 16.62 -30.60
N TRP A 239 -26.50 16.63 -29.80
CA TRP A 239 -26.40 15.78 -28.61
C TRP A 239 -25.52 16.39 -27.53
N MET A 240 -25.69 15.89 -26.29
CA MET A 240 -24.80 16.18 -25.17
C MET A 240 -23.92 14.97 -24.86
N VAL A 241 -22.62 15.21 -24.73
CA VAL A 241 -21.65 14.17 -24.37
C VAL A 241 -20.48 14.77 -23.60
N THR A 242 -19.77 13.93 -22.86
CA THR A 242 -18.55 14.32 -22.16
C THR A 242 -17.43 14.70 -23.13
N GLY A 243 -16.72 15.80 -22.86
CA GLY A 243 -15.65 16.31 -23.72
C GLY A 243 -14.55 15.28 -24.00
N GLN A 244 -14.18 14.49 -22.99
CA GLN A 244 -13.22 13.40 -23.12
C GLN A 244 -13.58 12.40 -24.24
N LEU A 245 -14.86 12.06 -24.41
CA LEU A 245 -15.28 11.08 -25.42
C LEU A 245 -15.11 11.62 -26.85
N VAL A 246 -15.36 12.92 -27.04
CA VAL A 246 -15.14 13.60 -28.33
C VAL A 246 -13.65 13.67 -28.64
N LEU A 247 -12.82 14.01 -27.65
CA LEU A 247 -11.36 14.02 -27.80
C LEU A 247 -10.78 12.62 -28.10
N GLN A 248 -11.45 11.56 -27.67
CA GLN A 248 -11.13 10.16 -28.02
C GLN A 248 -11.68 9.72 -29.39
N GLY A 249 -12.28 10.62 -30.18
CA GLY A 249 -12.79 10.36 -31.52
C GLY A 249 -14.22 9.81 -31.59
N ARG A 250 -14.97 9.79 -30.48
CA ARG A 250 -16.40 9.42 -30.51
C ARG A 250 -17.23 10.65 -30.84
N TRP A 251 -17.84 10.65 -32.03
CA TRP A 251 -18.60 11.78 -32.54
C TRP A 251 -20.14 11.56 -32.49
N CYS A 252 -20.81 11.51 -33.64
CA CYS A 252 -22.26 11.37 -33.74
C CYS A 252 -22.69 9.90 -33.77
N ARG A 253 -23.40 9.45 -32.73
CA ARG A 253 -23.94 8.08 -32.65
C ARG A 253 -24.97 7.78 -33.73
N ARG A 254 -25.80 8.77 -34.11
CA ARG A 254 -26.81 8.61 -35.16
C ARG A 254 -26.15 8.38 -36.52
N CYS A 255 -25.25 9.27 -36.94
CA CYS A 255 -24.49 9.07 -38.18
C CYS A 255 -23.67 7.77 -38.18
N ALA A 256 -23.09 7.38 -37.04
CA ALA A 256 -22.39 6.09 -36.93
C ALA A 256 -23.33 4.89 -37.05
N ALA A 257 -24.56 4.99 -36.55
CA ALA A 257 -25.58 3.95 -36.71
C ALA A 257 -26.10 3.89 -38.15
N ASP A 258 -26.32 5.04 -38.78
CA ASP A 258 -26.79 5.14 -40.17
C ASP A 258 -25.76 4.53 -41.14
N ARG A 259 -24.46 4.82 -40.96
CA ARG A 259 -23.37 4.17 -41.71
C ARG A 259 -23.25 2.66 -41.50
N ARG A 260 -23.82 2.13 -40.42
CA ARG A 260 -23.81 0.69 -40.09
C ARG A 260 -25.07 -0.02 -40.53
N ARG A 261 -26.08 0.70 -41.05
CA ARG A 261 -27.25 0.07 -41.65
C ARG A 261 -26.80 -0.58 -42.94
N LEU A 262 -26.87 -1.90 -42.95
CA LEU A 262 -26.61 -2.68 -44.15
C LEU A 262 -27.74 -2.43 -45.14
N SER A 263 -27.39 -2.31 -46.40
CA SER A 263 -28.32 -2.14 -47.52
C SER A 263 -28.72 -3.49 -48.12
N ILE A 264 -29.83 -3.56 -48.84
CA ILE A 264 -30.22 -4.78 -49.54
C ILE A 264 -29.24 -5.08 -50.70
N GLU A 265 -28.62 -4.04 -51.24
CA GLU A 265 -27.58 -4.09 -52.26
C GLU A 265 -26.34 -4.86 -51.76
N GLU A 266 -25.85 -4.56 -50.56
CA GLU A 266 -24.74 -5.30 -49.94
C GLU A 266 -25.08 -6.79 -49.73
N MET A 267 -26.36 -7.12 -49.49
CA MET A 267 -26.81 -8.51 -49.35
C MET A 267 -26.80 -9.22 -50.71
N ARG A 268 -27.24 -8.54 -51.77
CA ARG A 268 -27.20 -9.04 -53.15
C ARG A 268 -25.76 -9.29 -53.60
N GLU A 269 -24.85 -8.36 -53.32
CA GLU A 269 -23.42 -8.53 -53.61
C GLU A 269 -22.82 -9.72 -52.86
N THR A 270 -23.10 -9.84 -51.55
CA THR A 270 -22.65 -10.98 -50.74
C THR A 270 -23.13 -12.32 -51.31
N ALA A 271 -24.36 -12.36 -51.84
CA ALA A 271 -24.88 -13.56 -52.47
C ALA A 271 -24.17 -13.88 -53.79
N ALA A 272 -23.96 -12.87 -54.62
CA ALA A 272 -23.29 -12.99 -55.91
C ALA A 272 -21.85 -13.49 -55.76
N GLN A 273 -21.10 -12.96 -54.78
CA GLN A 273 -19.73 -13.42 -54.45
C GLN A 273 -19.66 -14.92 -54.09
N ARG A 274 -20.78 -15.52 -53.65
CA ARG A 274 -20.88 -16.95 -53.30
C ARG A 274 -21.59 -17.80 -54.36
N GLY A 275 -21.72 -17.25 -55.57
CA GLY A 275 -22.37 -17.91 -56.71
C GLY A 275 -23.88 -18.10 -56.55
N GLY A 276 -24.54 -17.33 -55.69
CA GLY A 276 -25.97 -17.39 -55.46
C GLY A 276 -26.66 -16.03 -55.60
N ALA A 277 -27.93 -15.96 -55.18
CA ALA A 277 -28.75 -14.77 -55.27
C ALA A 277 -29.46 -14.46 -53.93
N CYS A 278 -29.64 -13.18 -53.62
CA CYS A 278 -30.55 -12.75 -52.56
C CYS A 278 -31.90 -12.42 -53.21
N LEU A 279 -32.94 -13.19 -52.87
CA LEU A 279 -34.29 -13.09 -53.45
C LEU A 279 -35.20 -12.11 -52.70
N SER A 280 -34.77 -11.60 -51.55
CA SER A 280 -35.52 -10.56 -50.82
C SER A 280 -35.38 -9.19 -51.48
N ASP A 281 -36.47 -8.43 -51.50
CA ASP A 281 -36.51 -7.08 -52.07
C ASP A 281 -36.09 -5.97 -51.08
N THR A 282 -36.25 -6.21 -49.78
CA THR A 282 -35.95 -5.22 -48.74
C THR A 282 -35.16 -5.81 -47.58
N TYR A 283 -34.32 -4.97 -46.96
CA TYR A 283 -33.63 -5.30 -45.72
C TYR A 283 -34.13 -4.40 -44.59
N VAL A 284 -34.99 -4.96 -43.72
CA VAL A 284 -35.61 -4.23 -42.61
C VAL A 284 -34.68 -4.12 -41.40
N GLY A 285 -33.75 -5.07 -41.23
CA GLY A 285 -32.76 -5.04 -40.15
C GLY A 285 -32.16 -6.40 -39.80
N LYS A 286 -31.23 -6.41 -38.85
CA LYS A 286 -30.42 -7.58 -38.47
C LYS A 286 -31.21 -8.79 -37.94
N GLU A 287 -32.40 -8.56 -37.39
CA GLU A 287 -33.23 -9.61 -36.79
C GLU A 287 -34.05 -10.38 -37.83
N HIS A 288 -34.32 -9.76 -38.99
CA HIS A 288 -35.16 -10.32 -40.04
C HIS A 288 -34.36 -11.27 -40.92
N LYS A 289 -34.98 -12.41 -41.26
CA LYS A 289 -34.40 -13.35 -42.22
C LYS A 289 -34.62 -12.83 -43.64
N LEU A 290 -33.60 -13.00 -44.49
CA LEU A 290 -33.70 -12.80 -45.92
C LEU A 290 -33.78 -14.16 -46.61
N THR A 291 -34.35 -14.18 -47.80
CA THR A 291 -34.45 -15.36 -48.67
C THR A 291 -33.24 -15.39 -49.59
N TRP A 292 -32.48 -16.48 -49.54
CA TRP A 292 -31.25 -16.69 -50.29
C TRP A 292 -31.40 -17.88 -51.23
N GLN A 293 -30.67 -17.85 -52.34
CA GLN A 293 -30.52 -18.93 -53.28
C GLN A 293 -29.03 -19.22 -53.49
N CYS A 294 -28.62 -20.49 -53.51
CA CYS A 294 -27.23 -20.87 -53.77
C CYS A 294 -27.02 -21.27 -55.23
N HIS A 295 -25.76 -21.49 -55.62
CA HIS A 295 -25.37 -21.92 -56.97
C HIS A 295 -26.02 -23.24 -57.44
N ARG A 296 -26.52 -24.08 -56.52
CA ARG A 296 -27.26 -25.32 -56.84
C ARG A 296 -28.78 -25.12 -56.92
N GLY A 297 -29.26 -23.89 -56.74
CA GLY A 297 -30.69 -23.56 -56.78
C GLY A 297 -31.45 -23.76 -55.47
N HIS A 298 -30.83 -24.20 -54.37
CA HIS A 298 -31.52 -24.31 -53.08
C HIS A 298 -31.91 -22.94 -52.55
N ILE A 299 -33.15 -22.80 -52.09
CA ILE A 299 -33.71 -21.59 -51.50
C ILE A 299 -33.87 -21.80 -49.99
N TRP A 300 -33.42 -20.85 -49.17
CA TRP A 300 -33.59 -20.89 -47.72
C TRP A 300 -33.68 -19.50 -47.10
N GLN A 301 -34.20 -19.43 -45.87
CA GLN A 301 -34.26 -18.20 -45.09
C GLN A 301 -33.14 -18.14 -44.05
N ALA A 302 -32.35 -17.06 -44.06
CA ALA A 302 -31.27 -16.84 -43.09
C ALA A 302 -31.08 -15.36 -42.78
N ARG A 303 -30.59 -15.06 -41.57
CA ARG A 303 -30.20 -13.69 -41.19
C ARG A 303 -28.95 -13.27 -41.94
N ALA A 304 -28.91 -12.02 -42.39
CA ALA A 304 -27.76 -11.40 -43.05
C ALA A 304 -26.44 -11.61 -42.30
N GLY A 305 -26.45 -11.46 -40.97
CA GLY A 305 -25.26 -11.65 -40.14
C GLY A 305 -24.68 -13.05 -40.22
N SER A 306 -25.53 -14.09 -40.18
CA SER A 306 -25.10 -15.49 -40.28
C SER A 306 -24.49 -15.80 -41.64
N VAL A 307 -25.07 -15.24 -42.71
CA VAL A 307 -24.54 -15.40 -44.06
C VAL A 307 -23.15 -14.77 -44.17
N ARG A 308 -23.00 -13.51 -43.74
CA ARG A 308 -21.71 -12.81 -43.77
C ARG A 308 -20.63 -13.45 -42.90
N GLN A 309 -21.01 -14.08 -41.79
CA GLN A 309 -20.09 -14.81 -40.90
C GLN A 309 -19.61 -16.17 -41.45
N GLY A 310 -20.13 -16.62 -42.60
CA GLY A 310 -19.62 -17.80 -43.31
C GLY A 310 -20.63 -18.94 -43.46
N SER A 311 -21.80 -18.87 -42.83
CA SER A 311 -22.87 -19.83 -43.11
C SER A 311 -23.46 -19.57 -44.49
N TRP A 312 -23.72 -20.61 -45.29
CA TRP A 312 -24.28 -20.44 -46.63
C TRP A 312 -25.54 -21.30 -46.80
N CYS A 313 -25.48 -22.33 -47.62
CA CYS A 313 -26.62 -23.21 -47.88
C CYS A 313 -26.59 -24.46 -46.99
N PRO A 314 -27.61 -24.69 -46.13
CA PRO A 314 -27.68 -25.89 -45.29
C PRO A 314 -27.70 -27.18 -46.11
N SER A 315 -28.44 -27.20 -47.22
CA SER A 315 -28.51 -28.38 -48.10
C SER A 315 -27.16 -28.70 -48.74
N CYS A 316 -26.40 -27.70 -49.19
CA CYS A 316 -25.03 -27.90 -49.68
C CYS A 316 -24.11 -28.42 -48.57
N ALA A 317 -24.16 -27.83 -47.37
CA ALA A 317 -23.35 -28.27 -46.25
C ALA A 317 -23.66 -29.72 -45.83
N ILE A 318 -24.91 -30.18 -45.99
CA ILE A 318 -25.29 -31.58 -45.78
C ILE A 318 -24.75 -32.45 -46.92
N LEU A 319 -24.91 -32.04 -48.19
CA LEU A 319 -24.38 -32.76 -49.35
C LEU A 319 -22.87 -32.99 -49.26
N ASP A 320 -22.11 -32.01 -48.74
CA ASP A 320 -20.67 -32.10 -48.53
C ASP A 320 -20.28 -33.11 -47.42
N ARG A 321 -21.20 -33.41 -46.50
CA ARG A 321 -20.98 -34.35 -45.38
C ARG A 321 -21.49 -35.77 -45.64
N ILE A 322 -22.35 -35.99 -46.64
CA ILE A 322 -22.87 -37.32 -46.96
C ILE A 322 -21.76 -38.20 -47.54
N ARG A 323 -21.40 -39.28 -46.81
CA ARG A 323 -20.45 -40.30 -47.28
C ARG A 323 -21.01 -41.08 -48.48
N ALA A 324 -20.14 -41.48 -49.40
CA ALA A 324 -20.49 -42.16 -50.66
C ALA A 324 -21.41 -43.40 -50.51
N LYS A 325 -21.35 -44.11 -49.37
CA LYS A 325 -22.19 -45.30 -49.09
C LYS A 325 -23.69 -45.00 -48.84
N ASN A 326 -24.10 -43.73 -48.74
CA ASN A 326 -25.49 -43.33 -48.42
C ASN A 326 -26.16 -42.54 -49.57
N ASN A 327 -26.01 -43.00 -50.82
CA ASN A 327 -26.44 -42.28 -52.01
C ASN A 327 -27.95 -41.97 -52.06
N TRP A 328 -28.81 -42.84 -51.51
CA TRP A 328 -30.25 -42.60 -51.47
C TRP A 328 -30.65 -41.37 -50.63
N LYS A 329 -29.87 -41.02 -49.58
CA LYS A 329 -30.08 -39.80 -48.78
C LYS A 329 -29.63 -38.54 -49.52
N ARG A 330 -28.71 -38.68 -50.48
CA ARG A 330 -28.17 -37.57 -51.27
C ARG A 330 -29.21 -36.96 -52.20
N SER A 331 -29.99 -37.82 -52.87
CA SER A 331 -31.05 -37.41 -53.79
C SER A 331 -32.06 -36.42 -53.16
N ARG A 332 -32.36 -36.57 -51.87
CA ARG A 332 -33.25 -35.65 -51.12
C ARG A 332 -32.77 -34.19 -51.09
N TYR A 333 -31.46 -33.96 -51.13
CA TYR A 333 -30.86 -32.63 -51.03
C TYR A 333 -30.29 -32.13 -52.37
N GLU A 334 -30.46 -32.87 -53.47
CA GLU A 334 -30.05 -32.44 -54.82
C GLU A 334 -31.19 -31.74 -55.59
N GLY A 335 -32.44 -31.89 -55.15
CA GLY A 335 -33.60 -31.22 -55.73
C GLY A 335 -33.70 -29.74 -55.33
N ALA A 336 -33.98 -28.88 -56.31
CA ALA A 336 -34.28 -27.47 -56.08
C ALA A 336 -35.66 -27.31 -55.45
N GLY A 337 -35.70 -26.83 -54.19
CA GLY A 337 -36.91 -26.29 -53.58
C GLY A 337 -37.47 -27.10 -52.42
N LYS A 338 -37.09 -26.71 -51.20
CA LYS A 338 -37.98 -26.79 -50.04
C LYS A 338 -37.82 -25.52 -49.22
N LEU A 339 -38.75 -24.59 -49.40
CA LEU A 339 -39.13 -23.71 -48.30
C LEU A 339 -40.02 -24.60 -47.42
N ASP A 340 -39.43 -25.27 -46.43
CA ASP A 340 -40.23 -25.88 -45.37
C ASP A 340 -40.76 -24.70 -44.54
N ASP A 341 -42.09 -24.52 -44.53
CA ASP A 341 -42.83 -23.52 -43.73
C ASP A 341 -42.53 -23.64 -42.22
#